data_AF-A0A0P7V907-F1
#
_entry.id   AF-A0A0P7V907-F1
#
_cell.length_a   1.000
_cell.length_b   1.000
_cell.length_c   1.000
_cell.angle_alpha   90.00
_cell.angle_beta   90.00
_cell.angle_gamma   90.00
#
_symmetry.space_group_name_H-M   'P 1'
#
loop_
_entity.id
_entity.type
_entity.pdbx_description
1 polymer ?
#
loop_
_entity_poly.entity_id
_entity_poly.type
_entity_poly.pdbx_seq_one_letter_code
_entity_poly.pdbx_strand_id
1 'polypeptide(L)'
;DFRIAVAGSVGEDGEPAVPEDSFNEIVGKLPEVYQLHCCLLSELEYRVKHWEESQRIADVFLAQRAELTVFTDYISQYDRSMALLDESCQRSPTFAAIVKQFGGLVSGNVTVKHQLLQVIIRMLQYRMLLTDYLNNLSPDSTEYEDTQAALLIISEVADQANDNLKQGENLLRLVHIEYSVGGQSDLIQPGRKFVKEGTLMKVSRKSRQPRHLFLMNDVLLYTFPQQDGKYRLKNTLHLTGMKISKPTLENVQYALRIEVNEVSITLSTSSSGEHDDWFHTLSRTVDDHSRGLGASGISVGEVRDKLWMSLGEKAPTLVPVSHVMMCMNCTSDFSLTLRRHHCHACGKIVCRGCSRNKYPLKYLKDRMAKVCDHCYTELKKQGGDVAEVSPEASPRTKRVSRPLSAVFQNIHPPSLWKQRKTTATLNQIPMEAEGSTTSGTLHRCKRSKKNWKRLWFLVKDKLPEGPAGEDANNAFPLYQKKSLYCTFKAEDNSSAQRSV
;
A
#
# COMPACT_ATOMS: atom_id res chain seq x y z
N ASP A 1 37.65 -10.84 -0.10
CA ASP A 1 36.51 -11.38 -0.88
C ASP A 1 36.08 -12.71 -0.24
N PHE A 2 34.78 -12.92 -0.04
CA PHE A 2 34.24 -14.15 0.57
C PHE A 2 34.52 -15.40 -0.27
N ARG A 3 34.44 -15.30 -1.60
CA ARG A 3 34.70 -16.43 -2.52
C ARG A 3 36.16 -16.85 -2.49
N ILE A 4 37.07 -15.87 -2.45
CA ILE A 4 38.52 -16.14 -2.33
C ILE A 4 38.82 -16.82 -0.99
N ALA A 5 38.20 -16.35 0.09
CA ALA A 5 38.40 -16.95 1.41
C ALA A 5 37.92 -18.40 1.47
N VAL A 6 36.77 -18.72 0.85
CA VAL A 6 36.24 -20.09 0.79
C VAL A 6 37.08 -20.97 -0.14
N ALA A 7 37.46 -20.48 -1.33
CA ALA A 7 38.27 -21.23 -2.29
C ALA A 7 39.68 -21.56 -1.76
N GLY A 8 40.25 -20.69 -0.92
CA GLY A 8 41.54 -20.91 -0.26
C GLY A 8 41.45 -21.73 1.03
N SER A 9 40.26 -22.19 1.43
CA SER A 9 40.06 -22.88 2.71
C SER A 9 39.99 -24.39 2.54
N VAL A 10 40.76 -25.08 3.37
CA VAL A 10 40.87 -26.53 3.40
C VAL A 10 40.36 -27.03 4.75
N GLY A 11 39.58 -28.11 4.75
CA GLY A 11 39.10 -28.80 5.94
C GLY A 11 40.22 -29.58 6.64
N GLU A 12 39.89 -30.17 7.79
CA GLU A 12 40.85 -30.94 8.60
C GLU A 12 41.43 -32.15 7.85
N ASP A 13 40.68 -32.68 6.88
CA ASP A 13 41.06 -33.84 6.07
C ASP A 13 41.87 -33.50 4.81
N GLY A 14 42.19 -32.21 4.57
CA GLY A 14 42.90 -31.78 3.36
C GLY A 14 42.00 -31.51 2.13
N GLU A 15 40.70 -31.75 2.24
CA GLU A 15 39.68 -31.47 1.22
C GLU A 15 39.13 -30.03 1.31
N PRO A 16 38.52 -29.47 0.24
CA PRO A 16 37.91 -28.14 0.28
C PRO A 16 36.90 -27.99 1.43
N ALA A 17 36.91 -26.85 2.13
CA ALA A 17 36.05 -26.65 3.31
C ALA A 17 34.54 -26.73 2.98
N VAL A 18 34.15 -26.47 1.73
CA VAL A 18 32.81 -26.69 1.16
C VAL A 18 32.96 -27.16 -0.29
N PRO A 19 32.19 -28.16 -0.75
CA PRO A 19 32.18 -28.57 -2.16
C PRO A 19 31.81 -27.40 -3.09
N GLU A 20 32.49 -27.31 -4.23
CA GLU A 20 32.31 -26.19 -5.17
C GLU A 20 30.86 -26.08 -5.69
N ASP A 21 30.21 -27.21 -5.98
CA ASP A 21 28.81 -27.24 -6.40
C ASP A 21 27.87 -26.67 -5.32
N SER A 22 28.07 -27.06 -4.06
CA SER A 22 27.29 -26.54 -2.93
C SER A 22 27.53 -25.04 -2.74
N PHE A 23 28.78 -24.59 -2.87
CA PHE A 23 29.11 -23.17 -2.76
C PHE A 23 28.49 -22.33 -3.88
N ASN A 24 28.55 -22.83 -5.12
CA ASN A 24 27.92 -22.20 -6.28
C ASN A 24 26.40 -22.14 -6.14
N GLU A 25 25.77 -23.12 -5.49
CA GLU A 25 24.33 -23.07 -5.21
C GLU A 25 23.96 -22.01 -4.15
N ILE A 26 24.87 -21.69 -3.23
CA ILE A 26 24.64 -20.67 -2.20
C ILE A 26 24.77 -19.25 -2.76
N VAL A 27 25.81 -18.99 -3.57
CA VAL A 27 26.17 -17.62 -4.00
C VAL A 27 26.19 -17.40 -5.53
N GLY A 28 25.79 -18.39 -6.32
CA GLY A 28 26.00 -18.41 -7.78
C GLY A 28 25.31 -17.28 -8.53
N LYS A 29 24.12 -16.85 -8.08
CA LYS A 29 23.35 -15.76 -8.70
C LYS A 29 23.75 -14.35 -8.27
N LEU A 30 24.55 -14.21 -7.21
CA LEU A 30 24.97 -12.89 -6.71
C LEU A 30 25.75 -12.03 -7.72
N PRO A 31 26.64 -12.55 -8.59
CA PRO A 31 27.37 -11.73 -9.55
C PRO A 31 26.46 -11.11 -10.61
N GLU A 32 25.48 -11.88 -11.10
CA GLU A 32 24.49 -11.40 -12.08
C GLU A 32 23.65 -10.29 -11.44
N VAL A 33 23.19 -10.49 -10.20
CA VAL A 33 22.45 -9.47 -9.42
C VAL A 33 23.30 -8.22 -9.16
N TYR A 34 24.56 -8.41 -8.77
CA TYR A 34 25.51 -7.33 -8.53
C TYR A 34 25.75 -6.51 -9.79
N GLN A 35 25.99 -7.16 -10.93
CA GLN A 35 26.21 -6.50 -12.21
C GLN A 35 24.99 -5.67 -12.63
N LEU A 36 23.78 -6.22 -12.47
CA LEU A 36 22.54 -5.48 -12.71
C LEU A 36 22.43 -4.24 -11.82
N HIS A 37 22.74 -4.36 -10.53
CA HIS A 37 22.76 -3.20 -9.63
C HIS A 37 23.82 -2.16 -10.00
N CYS A 38 25.00 -2.58 -10.47
CA CYS A 38 26.03 -1.65 -10.97
C CYS A 38 25.54 -0.87 -12.20
N CYS A 39 24.86 -1.55 -13.14
CA CYS A 39 24.26 -0.90 -14.30
C CYS A 39 23.19 0.12 -13.87
N LEU A 40 22.25 -0.29 -13.01
CA LEU A 40 21.22 0.61 -12.47
C LEU A 40 21.84 1.81 -11.75
N LEU A 41 22.88 1.60 -10.93
CA LEU A 41 23.55 2.67 -10.22
C LEU A 41 24.20 3.66 -11.18
N SER A 42 24.96 3.18 -12.17
CA SER A 42 25.62 4.03 -13.16
C SER A 42 24.63 4.94 -13.89
N GLU A 43 23.52 4.37 -14.35
CA GLU A 43 22.48 5.12 -15.06
C GLU A 43 21.76 6.12 -14.14
N LEU A 44 21.43 5.73 -12.91
CA LEU A 44 20.80 6.62 -11.93
C LEU A 44 21.74 7.76 -11.52
N GLU A 45 23.04 7.50 -11.32
CA GLU A 45 24.03 8.54 -11.02
C GLU A 45 24.20 9.52 -12.17
N TYR A 46 24.28 9.01 -13.41
CA TYR A 46 24.32 9.84 -14.61
C TYR A 46 23.08 10.73 -14.68
N ARG A 47 21.90 10.14 -14.46
CA ARG A 47 20.61 10.85 -14.47
C ARG A 47 20.52 11.94 -13.43
N VAL A 48 20.96 11.69 -12.20
CA VAL A 48 20.96 12.69 -11.12
C VAL A 48 21.92 13.83 -11.43
N LYS A 49 23.09 13.55 -12.03
CA LYS A 49 24.05 14.59 -12.45
C LYS A 49 23.53 15.48 -13.57
N HIS A 50 22.71 14.94 -14.48
CA HIS A 50 22.17 15.64 -15.65
C HIS A 50 20.64 15.80 -15.57
N TRP A 51 20.12 16.04 -14.36
CA TRP A 51 18.68 16.01 -14.09
C TRP A 51 17.89 16.99 -14.98
N GLU A 52 18.40 18.19 -15.21
CA GLU A 52 17.72 19.21 -16.00
C GLU A 52 17.56 18.86 -17.48
N GLU A 53 18.41 17.96 -18.00
CA GLU A 53 18.34 17.51 -19.40
C GLU A 53 17.31 16.40 -19.60
N SER A 54 17.07 15.58 -18.57
CA SER A 54 16.19 14.42 -18.62
C SER A 54 15.56 14.15 -17.25
N GLN A 55 14.44 14.79 -16.95
CA GLN A 55 13.75 14.66 -15.64
C GLN A 55 12.87 13.39 -15.57
N ARG A 56 13.49 12.23 -15.71
CA ARG A 56 12.85 10.91 -15.64
C ARG A 56 13.67 9.92 -14.83
N ILE A 57 13.10 8.82 -14.39
CA ILE A 57 13.74 7.75 -13.62
C ILE A 57 13.29 6.37 -14.14
N ALA A 58 12.03 6.23 -14.54
CA ALA A 58 11.43 4.94 -14.87
C ALA A 58 12.10 4.24 -16.06
N ASP A 59 12.58 5.01 -17.05
CA ASP A 59 13.29 4.49 -18.22
C ASP A 59 14.55 3.68 -17.85
N VAL A 60 15.24 4.03 -16.75
CA VAL A 60 16.40 3.28 -16.25
C VAL A 60 16.00 1.85 -15.85
N PHE A 61 14.85 1.69 -15.20
CA PHE A 61 14.35 0.37 -14.81
C PHE A 61 13.80 -0.40 -16.01
N LEU A 62 13.10 0.29 -16.93
CA LEU A 62 12.58 -0.32 -18.15
C LEU A 62 13.68 -0.82 -19.08
N ALA A 63 14.82 -0.13 -19.13
CA ALA A 63 15.99 -0.54 -19.91
C ALA A 63 16.58 -1.88 -19.44
N GLN A 64 16.40 -2.24 -18.17
CA GLN A 64 16.92 -3.47 -17.56
C GLN A 64 15.84 -4.55 -17.37
N ARG A 65 14.73 -4.47 -18.13
CA ARG A 65 13.56 -5.35 -17.92
C ARG A 65 13.86 -6.83 -18.07
N ALA A 66 14.77 -7.20 -18.97
CA ALA A 66 15.06 -8.61 -19.25
C ALA A 66 15.95 -9.20 -18.16
N GLU A 67 16.84 -8.37 -17.63
CA GLU A 67 17.86 -8.67 -16.63
C GLU A 67 17.25 -8.80 -15.23
N LEU A 68 16.14 -8.10 -14.94
CA LEU A 68 15.42 -8.19 -13.67
C LEU A 68 14.95 -9.62 -13.31
N THR A 69 14.87 -10.53 -14.29
CA THR A 69 14.57 -11.95 -14.07
C THR A 69 15.60 -12.66 -13.18
N VAL A 70 16.84 -12.15 -13.08
CA VAL A 70 17.84 -12.69 -12.15
C VAL A 70 17.36 -12.65 -10.69
N PHE A 71 16.55 -11.66 -10.31
CA PHE A 71 15.99 -11.58 -8.98
C PHE A 71 14.93 -12.65 -8.73
N THR A 72 14.13 -13.00 -9.74
CA THR A 72 13.17 -14.10 -9.68
C THR A 72 13.88 -15.40 -9.31
N ASP A 73 14.96 -15.71 -10.04
CA ASP A 73 15.76 -16.91 -9.79
C ASP A 73 16.37 -16.88 -8.39
N TYR A 74 16.99 -15.76 -8.00
CA TYR A 74 17.60 -15.59 -6.69
C TYR A 74 16.58 -15.76 -5.55
N ILE A 75 15.41 -15.13 -5.64
CA ILE A 75 14.34 -15.22 -4.65
C ILE A 75 13.83 -16.66 -4.52
N SER A 76 13.61 -17.34 -5.65
CA SER A 76 13.09 -18.72 -5.66
C SER A 76 14.04 -19.73 -5.00
N GLN A 77 15.36 -19.47 -5.06
CA GLN A 77 16.39 -20.35 -4.52
C GLN A 77 16.81 -19.96 -3.10
N TYR A 78 16.47 -18.75 -2.65
CA TYR A 78 16.97 -18.16 -1.41
C TYR A 78 16.85 -19.08 -0.19
N ASP A 79 15.67 -19.62 0.11
CA ASP A 79 15.47 -20.47 1.29
C ASP A 79 16.27 -21.78 1.22
N ARG A 80 16.48 -22.32 0.01
CA ARG A 80 17.31 -23.50 -0.23
C ARG A 80 18.79 -23.16 -0.03
N SER A 81 19.27 -22.06 -0.61
CA SER A 81 20.63 -21.55 -0.40
C SER A 81 20.93 -21.26 1.07
N MET A 82 19.96 -20.73 1.83
CA MET A 82 20.12 -20.47 3.27
C MET A 82 20.21 -21.78 4.08
N ALA A 83 19.47 -22.81 3.70
CA ALA A 83 19.55 -24.13 4.33
C ALA A 83 20.89 -24.82 4.06
N LEU A 84 21.39 -24.75 2.81
CA LEU A 84 22.71 -25.28 2.45
C LEU A 84 23.85 -24.54 3.14
N LEU A 85 23.72 -23.22 3.32
CA LEU A 85 24.69 -22.43 4.09
C LEU A 85 24.77 -22.93 5.54
N ASP A 86 23.62 -23.22 6.17
CA ASP A 86 23.56 -23.79 7.52
C ASP A 86 24.18 -25.17 7.61
N GLU A 87 23.80 -26.07 6.70
CA GLU A 87 24.33 -27.43 6.64
C GLU A 87 25.86 -27.42 6.44
N SER A 88 26.34 -26.56 5.55
CA SER A 88 27.78 -26.41 5.29
C SER A 88 28.54 -25.88 6.51
N CYS A 89 27.95 -24.95 7.27
CA CYS A 89 28.53 -24.48 8.54
C CYS A 89 28.55 -25.58 9.61
N GLN A 90 27.54 -26.46 9.65
CA GLN A 90 27.51 -27.57 10.60
C GLN A 90 28.54 -28.65 10.25
N ARG A 91 28.76 -28.90 8.95
CA ARG A 91 29.70 -29.91 8.46
C ARG A 91 31.16 -29.47 8.55
N SER A 92 31.44 -28.17 8.45
CA SER A 92 32.80 -27.64 8.37
C SER A 92 33.01 -26.46 9.35
N PRO A 93 33.73 -26.68 10.47
CA PRO A 93 34.10 -25.61 11.40
C PRO A 93 34.93 -24.51 10.75
N THR A 94 35.80 -24.86 9.79
CA THR A 94 36.57 -23.90 8.99
C THR A 94 35.64 -22.98 8.20
N PHE A 95 34.65 -23.53 7.51
CA PHE A 95 33.67 -22.73 6.77
C PHE A 95 32.82 -21.87 7.71
N ALA A 96 32.38 -22.41 8.85
CA ALA A 96 31.64 -21.65 9.86
C ALA A 96 32.46 -20.45 10.40
N ALA A 97 33.77 -20.63 10.60
CA ALA A 97 34.66 -19.55 11.00
C ALA A 97 34.75 -18.45 9.94
N ILE A 98 34.83 -18.81 8.66
CA ILE A 98 34.82 -17.86 7.54
C ILE A 98 33.48 -17.11 7.50
N VAL A 99 32.35 -17.82 7.55
CA VAL A 99 31.01 -17.18 7.56
C VAL A 99 30.87 -16.23 8.74
N LYS A 100 31.36 -16.60 9.92
CA LYS A 100 31.35 -15.73 11.11
C LYS A 100 32.25 -14.51 10.93
N GLN A 101 33.45 -14.69 10.38
CA GLN A 101 34.38 -13.59 10.09
C GLN A 101 33.71 -12.56 9.17
N PHE A 102 33.11 -13.00 8.07
CA PHE A 102 32.48 -12.11 7.10
C PHE A 102 31.14 -11.51 7.58
N GLY A 103 30.42 -12.17 8.50
CA GLY A 103 29.30 -11.55 9.20
C GLY A 103 29.72 -10.41 10.12
N GLY A 104 30.86 -10.54 10.81
CA GLY A 104 31.37 -9.52 11.74
C GLY A 104 32.04 -8.31 11.07
N LEU A 105 32.42 -8.41 9.79
CA LEU A 105 33.14 -7.37 9.04
C LEU A 105 32.26 -6.19 8.61
N VAL A 106 30.93 -6.34 8.63
CA VAL A 106 29.97 -5.29 8.28
C VAL A 106 29.37 -4.70 9.55
N SER A 107 29.34 -3.37 9.65
CA SER A 107 28.84 -2.61 10.80
C SER A 107 27.57 -3.23 11.40
N GLY A 108 27.65 -3.67 12.66
CA GLY A 108 26.48 -4.16 13.40
C GLY A 108 26.34 -5.69 13.60
N ASN A 109 27.42 -6.48 13.52
CA ASN A 109 27.42 -7.92 13.83
C ASN A 109 26.33 -8.70 13.04
N VAL A 110 26.17 -8.32 11.77
CA VAL A 110 25.08 -8.77 10.89
C VAL A 110 25.45 -10.12 10.27
N THR A 111 24.60 -11.13 10.44
CA THR A 111 24.87 -12.45 9.85
C THR A 111 24.93 -12.40 8.32
N VAL A 112 25.77 -13.25 7.70
CA VAL A 112 25.83 -13.37 6.23
C VAL A 112 24.45 -13.62 5.62
N LYS A 113 23.59 -14.40 6.30
CA LYS A 113 22.19 -14.59 5.89
C LYS A 113 21.42 -13.28 5.75
N HIS A 114 21.56 -12.39 6.73
CA HIS A 114 20.89 -11.10 6.68
C HIS A 114 21.44 -10.23 5.54
N GLN A 115 22.75 -10.27 5.28
CA GLN A 115 23.33 -9.58 4.12
C GLN A 115 22.78 -10.12 2.79
N LEU A 116 22.62 -11.43 2.67
CA LEU A 116 21.99 -12.06 1.49
C LEU A 116 20.50 -11.68 1.37
N LEU A 117 19.80 -11.53 2.50
CA LEU A 117 18.42 -11.04 2.52
C LEU A 117 18.29 -9.60 2.03
N GLN A 118 19.31 -8.75 2.26
CA GLN A 118 19.29 -7.34 1.82
C GLN A 118 19.10 -7.20 0.30
N VAL A 119 19.54 -8.19 -0.48
CA VAL A 119 19.29 -8.23 -1.93
C VAL A 119 17.78 -8.26 -2.25
N ILE A 120 17.03 -9.11 -1.54
CA ILE A 120 15.57 -9.21 -1.71
C ILE A 120 14.89 -7.96 -1.15
N ILE A 121 15.32 -7.50 0.04
CA ILE A 121 14.79 -6.29 0.66
C ILE A 121 14.93 -5.09 -0.28
N ARG A 122 16.05 -4.98 -1.00
CA ARG A 122 16.26 -3.88 -1.96
C ARG A 122 15.25 -3.90 -3.09
N MET A 123 14.89 -5.07 -3.61
CA MET A 123 13.84 -5.22 -4.61
C MET A 123 12.47 -4.77 -4.06
N LEU A 124 12.14 -5.19 -2.84
CA LEU A 124 10.90 -4.77 -2.17
C LEU A 124 10.86 -3.24 -1.94
N GLN A 125 12.01 -2.62 -1.66
CA GLN A 125 12.13 -1.16 -1.53
C GLN A 125 11.93 -0.44 -2.87
N TYR A 126 12.42 -0.97 -4.00
CA TYR A 126 12.15 -0.37 -5.31
C TYR A 126 10.65 -0.26 -5.59
N ARG A 127 9.86 -1.28 -5.21
CA ARG A 127 8.39 -1.22 -5.32
C ARG A 127 7.82 -0.03 -4.56
N MET A 128 8.26 0.18 -3.31
CA MET A 128 7.77 1.28 -2.48
C MET A 128 8.21 2.65 -3.02
N LEU A 129 9.47 2.77 -3.44
CA LEU A 129 10.01 4.00 -4.02
C LEU A 129 9.30 4.39 -5.32
N LEU A 130 9.08 3.44 -6.24
CA LEU A 130 8.37 3.69 -7.49
C LEU A 130 6.88 3.99 -7.25
N THR A 131 6.25 3.36 -6.24
CA THR A 131 4.87 3.69 -5.85
C THR A 131 4.77 5.14 -5.36
N ASP A 132 5.68 5.56 -4.46
CA ASP A 132 5.72 6.94 -3.98
C ASP A 132 6.04 7.91 -5.13
N TYR A 133 6.94 7.54 -6.04
CA TYR A 133 7.27 8.35 -7.20
C TYR A 133 6.04 8.56 -8.10
N LEU A 134 5.34 7.48 -8.48
CA LEU A 134 4.12 7.52 -9.27
C LEU A 134 3.05 8.44 -8.65
N ASN A 135 2.88 8.36 -7.32
CA ASN A 135 1.91 9.19 -6.59
C ASN A 135 2.23 10.70 -6.61
N ASN A 136 3.46 11.08 -6.99
CA ASN A 136 3.91 12.46 -7.09
C ASN A 136 4.08 12.93 -8.54
N LEU A 137 3.78 12.10 -9.53
CA LEU A 137 3.83 12.45 -10.94
C LEU A 137 2.48 12.99 -11.45
N SER A 138 2.54 13.75 -12.55
CA SER A 138 1.33 14.16 -13.26
C SER A 138 0.76 12.96 -14.03
N PRO A 139 -0.54 12.64 -13.90
CA PRO A 139 -1.17 11.54 -14.64
C PRO A 139 -1.06 11.65 -16.16
N ASP A 140 -0.87 12.86 -16.69
CA ASP A 140 -0.76 13.14 -18.12
C ASP A 140 0.70 13.10 -18.64
N SER A 141 1.67 12.77 -17.78
CA SER A 141 3.10 12.74 -18.16
C SER A 141 3.53 11.36 -18.68
N THR A 142 4.42 11.33 -19.66
CA THR A 142 5.05 10.07 -20.12
C THR A 142 5.73 9.34 -18.97
N GLU A 143 6.34 10.07 -18.03
CA GLU A 143 6.98 9.48 -16.86
C GLU A 143 6.00 8.73 -15.96
N TYR A 144 4.74 9.17 -15.88
CA TYR A 144 3.70 8.46 -15.13
C TYR A 144 3.39 7.10 -15.77
N GLU A 145 3.25 7.07 -17.10
CA GLU A 145 3.02 5.81 -17.85
C GLU A 145 4.23 4.86 -17.73
N ASP A 146 5.44 5.39 -17.93
CA ASP A 146 6.69 4.61 -17.81
C ASP A 146 6.88 4.11 -16.38
N THR A 147 6.59 4.92 -15.36
CA THR A 147 6.64 4.50 -13.95
C THR A 147 5.63 3.40 -13.66
N GLN A 148 4.42 3.48 -14.23
CA GLN A 148 3.43 2.41 -14.09
C GLN A 148 3.93 1.11 -14.71
N ALA A 149 4.55 1.17 -15.89
CA ALA A 149 5.14 0.00 -16.54
C ALA A 149 6.31 -0.59 -15.73
N ALA A 150 7.20 0.25 -15.21
CA ALA A 150 8.30 -0.18 -14.35
C ALA A 150 7.79 -0.82 -13.05
N LEU A 151 6.76 -0.22 -12.44
CA LEU A 151 6.15 -0.70 -11.21
C LEU A 151 5.47 -2.07 -11.40
N LEU A 152 4.89 -2.35 -12.57
CA LEU A 152 4.34 -3.68 -12.89
C LEU A 152 5.42 -4.75 -12.84
N ILE A 153 6.57 -4.52 -13.50
CA ILE A 153 7.69 -5.46 -13.54
C ILE A 153 8.26 -5.68 -12.13
N ILE A 154 8.53 -4.60 -11.40
CA ILE A 154 9.08 -4.66 -10.05
C ILE A 154 8.10 -5.32 -9.08
N SER A 155 6.79 -5.11 -9.25
CA SER A 155 5.77 -5.75 -8.42
C SER A 155 5.68 -7.24 -8.66
N GLU A 156 5.81 -7.70 -9.91
CA GLU A 156 5.85 -9.12 -10.23
C GLU A 156 7.01 -9.83 -9.51
N VAL A 157 8.21 -9.25 -9.56
CA VAL A 157 9.37 -9.79 -8.82
C VAL A 157 9.15 -9.74 -7.30
N ALA A 158 8.59 -8.64 -6.80
CA ALA A 158 8.35 -8.47 -5.37
C ALA A 158 7.24 -9.39 -4.82
N ASP A 159 6.26 -9.76 -5.64
CA ASP A 159 5.20 -10.71 -5.29
C ASP A 159 5.75 -12.14 -5.21
N GLN A 160 6.75 -12.50 -6.03
CA GLN A 160 7.45 -13.77 -5.87
C GLN A 160 8.17 -13.89 -4.53
N ALA A 161 8.69 -12.79 -3.97
CA ALA A 161 9.27 -12.83 -2.63
C ALA A 161 8.20 -13.12 -1.56
N ASN A 162 6.97 -12.66 -1.77
CA ASN A 162 5.85 -12.98 -0.89
C ASN A 162 5.46 -14.47 -1.00
N ASP A 163 5.49 -15.03 -2.21
CA ASP A 163 4.99 -16.38 -2.49
C ASP A 163 6.02 -17.49 -2.27
N ASN A 164 7.29 -17.25 -2.59
CA ASN A 164 8.35 -18.27 -2.57
C ASN A 164 9.11 -18.33 -1.23
N LEU A 165 9.17 -17.24 -0.47
CA LEU A 165 9.88 -17.22 0.80
C LEU A 165 9.01 -17.74 1.94
N LYS A 166 9.56 -18.61 2.79
CA LYS A 166 8.91 -19.13 4.01
C LYS A 166 8.32 -18.04 4.92
N GLN A 167 8.93 -16.85 4.93
CA GLN A 167 8.47 -15.68 5.71
C GLN A 167 8.21 -14.45 4.81
N GLY A 168 7.85 -14.66 3.55
CA GLY A 168 7.67 -13.61 2.55
C GLY A 168 6.69 -12.50 2.96
N GLU A 169 5.47 -12.87 3.38
CA GLU A 169 4.45 -11.91 3.84
C GLU A 169 4.95 -11.05 5.00
N ASN A 170 5.62 -11.69 5.98
CA ASN A 170 6.17 -10.99 7.13
C ASN A 170 7.31 -10.04 6.72
N LEU A 171 8.23 -10.51 5.87
CA LEU A 171 9.34 -9.70 5.36
C LEU A 171 8.80 -8.45 4.65
N LEU A 172 7.85 -8.63 3.74
CA LEU A 172 7.23 -7.53 3.02
C LEU A 172 6.58 -6.54 3.98
N ARG A 173 5.89 -7.03 5.00
CA ARG A 173 5.27 -6.17 6.02
C ARG A 173 6.31 -5.35 6.76
N LEU A 174 7.42 -5.96 7.19
CA LEU A 174 8.49 -5.25 7.90
C LEU A 174 9.19 -4.22 7.01
N VAL A 175 9.49 -4.55 5.75
CA VAL A 175 10.07 -3.60 4.78
C VAL A 175 9.16 -2.40 4.57
N HIS A 176 7.84 -2.63 4.44
CA HIS A 176 6.87 -1.55 4.29
C HIS A 176 6.82 -0.64 5.53
N ILE A 177 6.84 -1.23 6.74
CA ILE A 177 6.82 -0.45 7.99
C ILE A 177 8.09 0.38 8.11
N GLU A 178 9.26 -0.21 7.87
CA GLU A 178 10.55 0.49 7.92
C GLU A 178 10.60 1.64 6.91
N TYR A 179 10.09 1.43 5.69
CA TYR A 179 9.96 2.49 4.68
C TYR A 179 9.00 3.62 5.09
N SER A 180 7.91 3.27 5.77
CA SER A 180 6.85 4.21 6.15
C SER A 180 7.14 4.98 7.44
N VAL A 181 8.03 4.48 8.29
CA VAL A 181 8.32 5.05 9.62
C VAL A 181 9.66 5.80 9.59
N GLY A 182 9.60 7.12 9.38
CA GLY A 182 10.75 8.00 9.44
C GLY A 182 11.42 7.98 10.83
N GLY A 183 12.74 7.77 10.83
CA GLY A 183 13.57 7.67 12.03
C GLY A 183 13.71 6.25 12.59
N GLN A 184 13.07 5.25 11.97
CA GLN A 184 13.32 3.85 12.27
C GLN A 184 14.43 3.30 11.36
N SER A 185 15.40 2.61 11.95
CA SER A 185 16.36 1.74 11.26
C SER A 185 16.36 0.36 11.91
N ASP A 186 16.92 -0.63 11.24
CA ASP A 186 17.18 -1.96 11.77
C ASP A 186 15.90 -2.69 12.22
N LEU A 187 14.78 -2.40 11.55
CA LEU A 187 13.51 -3.03 11.88
C LEU A 187 13.51 -4.51 11.47
N ILE A 188 14.11 -4.86 10.34
CA ILE A 188 14.15 -6.23 9.86
C ILE A 188 15.22 -7.01 10.64
N GLN A 189 14.79 -7.83 11.59
CA GLN A 189 15.67 -8.64 12.43
C GLN A 189 15.30 -10.13 12.35
N PRO A 190 16.27 -11.06 12.51
CA PRO A 190 15.98 -12.48 12.56
C PRO A 190 14.91 -12.80 13.62
N GLY A 191 13.86 -13.52 13.22
CA GLY A 191 12.78 -13.94 14.13
C GLY A 191 11.78 -12.84 14.50
N ARG A 192 11.98 -11.59 14.08
CA ARG A 192 10.99 -10.53 14.27
C ARG A 192 9.80 -10.73 13.34
N LYS A 193 8.59 -10.65 13.90
CA LYS A 193 7.33 -10.83 13.18
C LYS A 193 6.39 -9.67 13.44
N PHE A 194 5.73 -9.17 12.40
CA PHE A 194 4.61 -8.25 12.54
C PHE A 194 3.43 -8.95 13.23
N VAL A 195 2.78 -8.25 14.14
CA VAL A 195 1.63 -8.76 14.90
C VAL A 195 0.38 -7.94 14.60
N LYS A 196 0.44 -6.62 14.78
CA LYS A 196 -0.73 -5.74 14.65
C LYS A 196 -0.33 -4.29 14.41
N GLU A 197 -1.17 -3.54 13.72
CA GLU A 197 -1.07 -2.08 13.68
C GLU A 197 -2.42 -1.38 13.88
N GLY A 198 -2.38 -0.08 14.10
CA GLY A 198 -3.57 0.76 14.07
C GLY A 198 -3.41 2.09 14.79
N THR A 199 -4.37 2.98 14.56
CA THR A 199 -4.35 4.34 15.10
C THR A 199 -5.19 4.42 16.38
N LEU A 200 -4.53 4.71 17.50
CA LEU A 200 -5.16 4.99 18.79
C LEU A 200 -5.00 6.46 19.19
N MET A 201 -5.84 6.92 20.11
CA MET A 201 -5.80 8.31 20.57
C MET A 201 -5.03 8.41 21.89
N LYS A 202 -3.85 9.03 21.88
CA LYS A 202 -3.12 9.37 23.11
C LYS A 202 -3.94 10.33 23.94
N VAL A 203 -4.24 9.93 25.16
CA VAL A 203 -4.93 10.74 26.16
C VAL A 203 -3.88 11.58 26.88
N SER A 204 -4.07 12.90 26.85
CA SER A 204 -3.32 13.86 27.66
C SER A 204 -4.31 14.73 28.43
N ARG A 205 -3.84 15.45 29.46
CA ARG A 205 -4.70 16.30 30.31
C ARG A 205 -5.57 17.30 29.53
N LYS A 206 -5.14 17.74 28.34
CA LYS A 206 -5.80 18.80 27.55
C LYS A 206 -6.18 18.41 26.13
N SER A 207 -5.78 17.23 25.65
CA SER A 207 -5.99 16.87 24.24
C SER A 207 -5.94 15.37 24.01
N ARG A 208 -6.62 14.93 22.93
CA ARG A 208 -6.49 13.59 22.38
C ARG A 208 -5.73 13.69 21.07
N GLN A 209 -4.62 12.96 20.94
CA GLN A 209 -3.75 13.04 19.76
C GLN A 209 -3.60 11.68 19.08
N PRO A 210 -3.73 11.58 17.76
CA PRO A 210 -3.58 10.31 17.07
C PRO A 210 -2.15 9.78 17.18
N ARG A 211 -2.03 8.46 17.37
CA ARG A 211 -0.78 7.71 17.38
C ARG A 211 -1.01 6.41 16.64
N HIS A 212 -0.19 6.17 15.64
CA HIS A 212 -0.22 4.89 14.95
C HIS A 212 0.79 3.96 15.63
N LEU A 213 0.34 2.77 15.97
CA LEU A 213 1.15 1.77 16.63
C LEU A 213 1.50 0.67 15.63
N PHE A 214 2.75 0.22 15.64
CA PHE A 214 3.17 -1.00 14.96
C PHE A 214 3.71 -1.97 16.02
N LEU A 215 2.97 -3.05 16.26
CA LEU A 215 3.34 -4.10 17.19
C LEU A 215 4.02 -5.23 16.41
N MET A 216 5.26 -5.51 16.79
CA MET A 216 5.96 -6.74 16.45
C MET A 216 5.99 -7.66 17.68
N ASN A 217 6.50 -8.88 17.50
CA ASN A 217 6.59 -9.86 18.58
C ASN A 217 7.58 -9.51 19.70
N ASP A 218 8.48 -8.54 19.49
CA ASP A 218 9.52 -8.14 20.45
C ASP A 218 9.55 -6.63 20.75
N VAL A 219 8.89 -5.81 19.92
CA VAL A 219 8.92 -4.35 20.03
C VAL A 219 7.62 -3.71 19.54
N LEU A 220 7.25 -2.59 20.15
CA LEU A 220 6.12 -1.73 19.80
C LEU A 220 6.65 -0.36 19.34
N LEU A 221 6.46 -0.03 18.06
CA LEU A 221 6.74 1.31 17.55
C LEU A 221 5.58 2.24 17.88
N TYR A 222 5.88 3.28 18.63
CA TYR A 222 4.97 4.36 18.95
C TYR A 222 5.24 5.53 18.01
N THR A 223 4.30 5.84 17.11
CA THR A 223 4.53 6.80 16.04
C THR A 223 3.49 7.91 15.97
N PHE A 224 3.79 8.95 15.20
CA PHE A 224 2.89 10.05 14.89
C PHE A 224 2.60 10.08 13.38
N PRO A 225 1.33 9.99 12.94
CA PRO A 225 0.99 10.07 11.51
C PRO A 225 1.26 11.47 10.94
N GLN A 226 1.81 11.53 9.72
CA GLN A 226 2.15 12.76 9.00
C GLN A 226 1.20 13.00 7.83
N GLN A 227 1.27 14.19 7.23
CA GLN A 227 0.34 14.60 6.15
C GLN A 227 0.63 13.91 4.81
N ASP A 228 1.86 13.44 4.62
CA ASP A 228 2.32 12.67 3.46
C ASP A 228 1.92 11.19 3.52
N GLY A 229 1.17 10.77 4.55
CA GLY A 229 0.79 9.37 4.76
C GLY A 229 1.84 8.52 5.46
N LYS A 230 3.02 9.08 5.77
CA LYS A 230 4.09 8.41 6.51
C LYS A 230 3.94 8.64 8.02
N TYR A 231 4.84 8.03 8.78
CA TYR A 231 4.83 8.07 10.23
C TYR A 231 6.16 8.56 10.74
N ARG A 232 6.14 9.43 11.74
CA ARG A 232 7.34 9.82 12.48
C ARG A 232 7.45 8.99 13.74
N LEU A 233 8.58 8.31 13.93
CA LEU A 233 8.86 7.58 15.16
C LEU A 233 8.88 8.53 16.35
N LYS A 234 8.18 8.16 17.42
CA LYS A 234 8.18 8.89 18.70
C LYS A 234 8.90 8.11 19.78
N ASN A 235 8.72 6.80 19.81
CA ASN A 235 9.47 5.92 20.69
C ASN A 235 9.47 4.48 20.15
N THR A 236 10.49 3.71 20.51
CA THR A 236 10.62 2.28 20.26
C THR A 236 10.56 1.58 21.61
N LEU A 237 9.47 0.86 21.86
CA LEU A 237 9.18 0.27 23.17
C LEU A 237 9.40 -1.24 23.10
N HIS A 238 10.50 -1.73 23.68
CA HIS A 238 10.72 -3.17 23.81
C HIS A 238 9.65 -3.80 24.71
N LEU A 239 9.20 -5.02 24.38
CA LEU A 239 8.13 -5.67 25.14
C LEU A 239 8.61 -6.22 26.50
N THR A 240 9.92 -6.36 26.69
CA THR A 240 10.52 -6.82 27.95
C THR A 240 10.10 -5.93 29.12
N GLY A 241 9.40 -6.50 30.11
CA GLY A 241 8.92 -5.78 31.29
C GLY A 241 7.73 -4.85 31.03
N MET A 242 7.12 -4.88 29.83
CA MET A 242 5.94 -4.10 29.52
C MET A 242 4.72 -4.60 30.30
N LYS A 243 3.89 -3.67 30.79
CA LYS A 243 2.63 -3.93 31.49
C LYS A 243 1.49 -3.26 30.76
N ILE A 244 0.41 -4.00 30.54
CA ILE A 244 -0.80 -3.53 29.87
C ILE A 244 -1.94 -3.55 30.88
N SER A 245 -2.66 -2.44 31.04
CA SER A 245 -3.80 -2.34 31.96
C SER A 245 -4.98 -1.59 31.36
N LYS A 246 -6.18 -1.82 31.91
CA LYS A 246 -7.44 -1.15 31.55
C LYS A 246 -7.80 -0.12 32.64
N PRO A 247 -7.19 1.08 32.65
CA PRO A 247 -7.48 2.05 33.69
C PRO A 247 -8.90 2.61 33.58
N THR A 248 -9.57 2.76 34.73
CA THR A 248 -10.79 3.57 34.80
C THR A 248 -10.39 5.04 34.93
N LEU A 249 -10.79 5.85 33.95
CA LEU A 249 -10.47 7.28 33.91
C LEU A 249 -11.76 8.08 33.67
N GLU A 250 -11.92 9.18 34.40
CA GLU A 250 -13.06 10.08 34.21
C GLU A 250 -13.08 10.62 32.78
N ASN A 251 -14.26 10.57 32.14
CA ASN A 251 -14.50 11.10 30.79
C ASN A 251 -13.65 10.46 29.66
N VAL A 252 -13.03 9.31 29.90
CA VAL A 252 -12.28 8.56 28.89
C VAL A 252 -12.80 7.13 28.84
N GLN A 253 -13.55 6.81 27.79
CA GLN A 253 -14.00 5.45 27.52
C GLN A 253 -12.90 4.66 26.84
N TYR A 254 -12.89 3.35 27.10
CA TYR A 254 -12.03 2.37 26.42
C TYR A 254 -10.54 2.73 26.53
N ALA A 255 -10.13 3.11 27.73
CA ALA A 255 -8.76 3.51 28.01
C ALA A 255 -7.85 2.28 28.19
N LEU A 256 -6.70 2.32 27.52
CA LEU A 256 -5.65 1.33 27.58
C LEU A 256 -4.37 2.01 28.06
N ARG A 257 -3.72 1.48 29.09
CA ARG A 257 -2.44 1.98 29.58
C ARG A 257 -1.32 0.98 29.28
N ILE A 258 -0.23 1.51 28.73
CA ILE A 258 1.00 0.81 28.43
C ILE A 258 2.10 1.41 29.29
N GLU A 259 2.73 0.60 30.12
CA GLU A 259 3.80 0.98 31.03
C GLU A 259 5.02 0.10 30.79
N VAL A 260 6.17 0.72 30.47
CA VAL A 260 7.43 0.01 30.26
C VAL A 260 8.60 0.94 30.56
N ASN A 261 9.58 0.44 31.33
CA ASN A 261 10.68 1.27 31.86
C ASN A 261 10.13 2.54 32.54
N GLU A 262 10.61 3.72 32.15
CA GLU A 262 10.13 5.03 32.65
C GLU A 262 8.97 5.61 31.83
N VAL A 263 8.45 4.86 30.85
CA VAL A 263 7.44 5.33 29.91
C VAL A 263 6.06 4.82 30.32
N SER A 264 5.12 5.75 30.56
CA SER A 264 3.70 5.45 30.80
C SER A 264 2.83 6.19 29.78
N ILE A 265 2.09 5.44 28.96
CA ILE A 265 1.25 5.96 27.88
C ILE A 265 -0.18 5.49 28.10
N THR A 266 -1.10 6.45 28.20
CA THR A 266 -2.55 6.17 28.16
C THR A 266 -3.09 6.48 26.78
N LEU A 267 -3.74 5.48 26.18
CA LEU A 267 -4.42 5.54 24.89
C LEU A 267 -5.92 5.31 25.09
N SER A 268 -6.74 5.80 24.16
CA SER A 268 -8.17 5.47 24.08
C SER A 268 -8.50 5.01 22.66
N THR A 269 -9.38 4.02 22.56
CA THR A 269 -9.88 3.51 21.28
C THR A 269 -11.23 4.15 20.92
N SER A 270 -11.73 3.85 19.71
CA SER A 270 -13.02 4.31 19.23
C SER A 270 -14.20 3.43 19.69
N SER A 271 -13.93 2.18 20.08
CA SER A 271 -14.94 1.21 20.47
C SER A 271 -14.42 0.18 21.49
N SER A 272 -15.34 -0.44 22.24
CA SER A 272 -15.01 -1.54 23.16
C SER A 272 -14.36 -2.72 22.45
N GLY A 273 -14.83 -3.06 21.24
CA GLY A 273 -14.27 -4.18 20.46
C GLY A 273 -12.82 -3.92 20.06
N GLU A 274 -12.52 -2.72 19.57
CA GLU A 274 -11.15 -2.30 19.26
C GLU A 274 -10.26 -2.30 20.52
N HIS A 275 -10.81 -1.86 21.65
CA HIS A 275 -10.10 -1.85 22.92
C HIS A 275 -9.75 -3.25 23.43
N ASP A 276 -10.72 -4.16 23.44
CA ASP A 276 -10.49 -5.51 23.93
C ASP A 276 -9.55 -6.27 23.00
N ASP A 277 -9.67 -6.08 21.68
CA ASP A 277 -8.75 -6.64 20.68
C ASP A 277 -7.30 -6.15 20.90
N TRP A 278 -7.08 -4.84 21.06
CA TRP A 278 -5.76 -4.30 21.38
C TRP A 278 -5.23 -4.80 22.71
N PHE A 279 -6.06 -4.80 23.76
CA PHE A 279 -5.66 -5.27 25.08
C PHE A 279 -5.22 -6.75 25.05
N HIS A 280 -6.05 -7.62 24.46
CA HIS A 280 -5.76 -9.04 24.40
C HIS A 280 -4.55 -9.36 23.51
N THR A 281 -4.42 -8.66 22.37
CA THR A 281 -3.27 -8.84 21.48
C THR A 281 -1.98 -8.41 22.17
N LEU A 282 -1.93 -7.19 22.72
CA LEU A 282 -0.73 -6.67 23.41
C LEU A 282 -0.35 -7.54 24.60
N SER A 283 -1.31 -7.89 25.46
CA SER A 283 -1.05 -8.71 26.66
C SER A 283 -0.49 -10.07 26.27
N ARG A 284 -1.11 -10.74 25.28
CA ARG A 284 -0.62 -12.02 24.77
C ARG A 284 0.79 -11.91 24.20
N THR A 285 1.05 -10.92 23.35
CA THR A 285 2.37 -10.76 22.73
C THR A 285 3.46 -10.49 23.76
N VAL A 286 3.18 -9.68 24.79
CA VAL A 286 4.10 -9.46 25.91
C VAL A 286 4.34 -10.75 26.69
N ASP A 287 3.28 -11.51 27.00
CA ASP A 287 3.39 -12.77 27.73
C ASP A 287 4.16 -13.84 26.93
N ASP A 288 3.95 -13.94 25.62
CA ASP A 288 4.67 -14.86 24.73
C ASP A 288 6.16 -14.47 24.63
N HIS A 289 6.44 -13.18 24.47
CA HIS A 289 7.82 -12.64 24.46
C HIS A 289 8.55 -12.93 25.77
N SER A 290 7.90 -12.75 26.91
CA SER A 290 8.49 -13.01 28.23
C SER A 290 8.85 -14.48 28.48
N ARG A 291 8.11 -15.41 27.86
CA ARG A 291 8.34 -16.86 27.98
C ARG A 291 9.46 -17.37 27.07
N GLY A 292 10.11 -16.50 26.29
CA GLY A 292 11.07 -16.91 25.26
C GLY A 292 10.43 -17.69 24.11
N LEU A 293 9.10 -17.77 24.09
CA LEU A 293 8.31 -18.30 22.99
C LEU A 293 8.20 -17.18 21.95
N GLY A 294 9.31 -16.85 21.29
CA GLY A 294 9.24 -16.15 20.00
C GLY A 294 8.22 -16.92 19.16
N ALA A 295 7.20 -16.25 18.61
CA ALA A 295 5.95 -16.80 18.06
C ALA A 295 6.12 -17.99 17.06
N SER A 296 6.56 -19.14 17.56
CA SER A 296 6.92 -20.36 16.85
C SER A 296 5.89 -21.47 17.12
N GLY A 297 4.75 -21.10 17.70
CA GLY A 297 3.56 -21.97 17.81
C GLY A 297 2.34 -21.44 17.06
N ILE A 298 2.49 -20.41 16.21
CA ILE A 298 1.38 -19.96 15.37
C ILE A 298 1.64 -20.46 13.95
N SER A 299 1.06 -21.62 13.64
CA SER A 299 0.48 -21.82 12.32
C SER A 299 -0.48 -20.64 12.10
N VAL A 300 -0.07 -19.71 11.23
CA VAL A 300 -0.90 -18.59 10.78
C VAL A 300 -2.19 -19.10 10.09
N GLY A 301 -2.26 -20.42 9.79
CA GLY A 301 -3.47 -21.10 9.34
C GLY A 301 -4.54 -21.28 10.41
N GLU A 302 -4.21 -21.66 11.64
CA GLU A 302 -5.23 -22.18 12.58
C GLU A 302 -5.81 -21.13 13.55
N VAL A 303 -5.08 -20.04 13.84
CA VAL A 303 -5.64 -18.92 14.64
C VAL A 303 -6.52 -18.02 13.78
N ARG A 304 -6.30 -18.00 12.45
CA ARG A 304 -7.14 -17.27 11.50
C ARG A 304 -8.50 -17.96 11.29
N ASP A 305 -8.57 -19.27 11.49
CA ASP A 305 -9.81 -20.04 11.40
C ASP A 305 -10.74 -19.87 12.62
N LYS A 306 -10.23 -19.39 13.77
CA LYS A 306 -11.06 -19.12 14.96
C LYS A 306 -11.28 -17.64 15.30
N LEU A 307 -10.62 -16.72 14.61
CA LEU A 307 -10.88 -15.28 14.68
C LEU A 307 -11.61 -14.71 13.45
N TRP A 308 -12.08 -15.58 12.54
CA TRP A 308 -13.18 -15.26 11.64
C TRP A 308 -14.47 -15.18 12.46
N MET A 309 -14.61 -14.08 13.20
CA MET A 309 -15.84 -13.75 13.90
C MET A 309 -16.98 -13.70 12.89
N SER A 310 -17.84 -14.72 12.90
CA SER A 310 -19.26 -14.62 12.55
C SER A 310 -19.55 -13.70 11.36
N LEU A 311 -19.02 -14.02 10.18
CA LEU A 311 -19.20 -13.13 9.03
C LEU A 311 -20.69 -12.91 8.77
N GLY A 312 -21.10 -11.65 8.69
CA GLY A 312 -22.50 -11.30 8.53
C GLY A 312 -23.38 -11.45 9.77
N GLU A 313 -22.91 -11.99 10.90
CA GLU A 313 -23.67 -12.01 12.17
C GLU A 313 -23.42 -10.80 13.07
N LYS A 314 -22.30 -10.09 12.87
CA LYS A 314 -22.01 -8.79 13.52
C LYS A 314 -21.51 -7.78 12.50
N ALA A 315 -21.74 -6.49 12.78
CA ALA A 315 -21.25 -5.41 11.93
C ALA A 315 -19.71 -5.35 11.99
N PRO A 316 -19.00 -5.34 10.83
CA PRO A 316 -17.56 -5.24 10.83
C PRO A 316 -17.12 -3.81 11.15
N THR A 317 -15.91 -3.67 11.69
CA THR A 317 -15.27 -2.36 11.86
C THR A 317 -14.93 -1.78 10.48
N LEU A 318 -15.53 -0.64 10.14
CA LEU A 318 -15.30 0.01 8.85
C LEU A 318 -14.05 0.89 8.92
N VAL A 319 -13.10 0.63 8.01
CA VAL A 319 -11.93 1.50 7.84
C VAL A 319 -12.37 2.82 7.17
N PRO A 320 -11.86 4.00 7.58
CA PRO A 320 -12.15 5.25 6.90
C PRO A 320 -11.71 5.23 5.43
N VAL A 321 -12.64 5.60 4.55
CA VAL A 321 -12.45 5.64 3.09
C VAL A 321 -11.29 6.53 2.66
N SER A 322 -11.04 7.61 3.41
CA SER A 322 -9.95 8.56 3.16
C SER A 322 -8.55 8.01 3.41
N HIS A 323 -8.39 6.88 4.10
CA HIS A 323 -7.07 6.33 4.48
C HIS A 323 -6.63 5.15 3.60
N VAL A 324 -7.48 4.72 2.66
CA VAL A 324 -7.17 3.58 1.79
C VAL A 324 -7.02 4.07 0.36
N MET A 325 -5.81 3.97 -0.17
CA MET A 325 -5.47 4.47 -1.51
C MET A 325 -5.70 3.42 -2.61
N MET A 326 -5.69 2.14 -2.25
CA MET A 326 -5.81 1.01 -3.16
C MET A 326 -6.80 -0.04 -2.67
N CYS A 327 -7.39 -0.81 -3.59
CA CYS A 327 -8.30 -1.89 -3.28
C CYS A 327 -7.64 -2.94 -2.38
N MET A 328 -8.22 -3.22 -1.21
CA MET A 328 -7.68 -4.19 -0.25
C MET A 328 -7.86 -5.66 -0.70
N ASN A 329 -8.35 -5.88 -1.93
CA ASN A 329 -8.48 -7.21 -2.54
C ASN A 329 -7.60 -7.37 -3.79
N CYS A 330 -7.62 -6.41 -4.71
CA CYS A 330 -6.90 -6.51 -5.99
C CYS A 330 -5.83 -5.43 -6.18
N THR A 331 -5.52 -4.68 -5.11
CA THR A 331 -4.48 -3.64 -5.05
C THR A 331 -4.58 -2.52 -6.09
N SER A 332 -5.64 -2.47 -6.90
CA SER A 332 -5.87 -1.38 -7.85
C SER A 332 -6.11 -0.05 -7.13
N ASP A 333 -5.41 0.98 -7.54
CA ASP A 333 -5.55 2.33 -6.98
C ASP A 333 -6.94 2.92 -7.21
N PHE A 334 -7.49 3.51 -6.16
CA PHE A 334 -8.76 4.18 -6.22
C PHE A 334 -8.62 5.56 -6.86
N SER A 335 -9.38 5.78 -7.92
CA SER A 335 -9.41 7.02 -8.70
C SER A 335 -10.81 7.65 -8.70
N LEU A 336 -11.02 8.73 -9.45
CA LEU A 336 -12.35 9.35 -9.61
C LEU A 336 -13.37 8.39 -10.28
N THR A 337 -12.89 7.50 -11.15
CA THR A 337 -13.68 6.50 -11.86
C THR A 337 -13.73 5.17 -11.09
N LEU A 338 -12.65 4.79 -10.41
CA LEU A 338 -12.61 3.61 -9.54
C LEU A 338 -12.90 3.98 -8.08
N ARG A 339 -14.18 4.00 -7.73
CA ARG A 339 -14.66 4.42 -6.39
C ARG A 339 -14.43 3.34 -5.33
N ARG A 340 -14.28 3.81 -4.09
CA ARG A 340 -14.12 3.00 -2.88
C ARG A 340 -15.47 2.46 -2.40
N HIS A 341 -15.50 1.19 -1.99
CA HIS A 341 -16.67 0.55 -1.43
C HIS A 341 -16.32 -0.27 -0.19
N HIS A 342 -17.12 -0.18 0.87
CA HIS A 342 -16.99 -1.09 2.00
C HIS A 342 -17.63 -2.44 1.71
N CYS A 343 -16.92 -3.50 2.07
CA CYS A 343 -17.53 -4.79 2.31
C CYS A 343 -18.31 -4.74 3.63
N HIS A 344 -19.61 -5.02 3.59
CA HIS A 344 -20.46 -5.00 4.79
C HIS A 344 -20.27 -6.24 5.67
N ALA A 345 -19.53 -7.24 5.21
CA ALA A 345 -19.25 -8.46 5.98
C ALA A 345 -17.89 -8.43 6.67
N CYS A 346 -16.82 -7.96 6.00
CA CYS A 346 -15.46 -7.91 6.57
C CYS A 346 -14.89 -6.51 6.77
N GLY A 347 -15.60 -5.44 6.37
CA GLY A 347 -15.20 -4.04 6.61
C GLY A 347 -14.09 -3.50 5.69
N LYS A 348 -13.45 -4.35 4.88
CA LYS A 348 -12.43 -3.95 3.89
C LYS A 348 -12.96 -2.94 2.87
N ILE A 349 -12.07 -2.08 2.38
CA ILE A 349 -12.35 -1.16 1.27
C ILE A 349 -11.90 -1.79 -0.05
N VAL A 350 -12.86 -2.00 -0.95
CA VAL A 350 -12.70 -2.76 -2.18
C VAL A 350 -13.25 -1.98 -3.39
N CYS A 351 -12.74 -2.29 -4.58
CA CYS A 351 -13.22 -1.72 -5.83
C CYS A 351 -14.49 -2.44 -6.31
N ARG A 352 -15.22 -1.82 -7.26
CA ARG A 352 -16.43 -2.42 -7.86
C ARG A 352 -16.15 -3.81 -8.44
N GLY A 353 -14.95 -4.02 -9.00
CA GLY A 353 -14.52 -5.30 -9.56
C GLY A 353 -14.48 -6.43 -8.55
N CYS A 354 -14.13 -6.14 -7.29
CA CYS A 354 -13.99 -7.10 -6.18
C CYS A 354 -15.21 -7.19 -5.25
N SER A 355 -16.27 -6.44 -5.54
CA SER A 355 -17.48 -6.36 -4.70
C SER A 355 -18.74 -6.38 -5.56
N ARG A 356 -18.79 -7.31 -6.53
CA ARG A 356 -19.91 -7.41 -7.48
C ARG A 356 -21.16 -8.00 -6.83
N ASN A 357 -20.97 -8.75 -5.75
CA ASN A 357 -22.00 -9.55 -5.11
C ASN A 357 -22.65 -8.85 -3.91
N LYS A 358 -23.89 -9.25 -3.61
CA LYS A 358 -24.61 -8.90 -2.38
C LYS A 358 -25.01 -10.20 -1.67
N TYR A 359 -25.06 -10.17 -0.34
CA TYR A 359 -25.47 -11.31 0.49
C TYR A 359 -26.33 -10.83 1.68
N PRO A 360 -27.32 -11.61 2.15
CA PRO A 360 -28.10 -11.26 3.34
C PRO A 360 -27.25 -11.38 4.60
N LEU A 361 -27.13 -10.30 5.39
CA LEU A 361 -26.34 -10.30 6.62
C LEU A 361 -27.27 -10.30 7.84
N LYS A 362 -27.14 -11.29 8.73
CA LYS A 362 -27.94 -11.44 9.95
C LYS A 362 -27.94 -10.18 10.83
N TYR A 363 -26.79 -9.49 10.99
CA TYR A 363 -26.74 -8.26 11.79
C TYR A 363 -27.54 -7.09 11.18
N LEU A 364 -27.84 -7.17 9.88
CA LEU A 364 -28.70 -6.23 9.16
C LEU A 364 -30.13 -6.77 9.02
N LYS A 365 -30.54 -7.76 9.82
CA LYS A 365 -31.85 -8.44 9.72
C LYS A 365 -32.06 -9.05 8.33
N ASP A 366 -31.05 -9.80 7.86
CA ASP A 366 -31.03 -10.51 6.57
C ASP A 366 -31.23 -9.63 5.33
N ARG A 367 -30.99 -8.32 5.45
CA ARG A 367 -30.99 -7.42 4.31
C ARG A 367 -29.78 -7.68 3.41
N MET A 368 -30.01 -7.65 2.10
CA MET A 368 -28.97 -7.75 1.08
C MET A 368 -27.99 -6.57 1.15
N ALA A 369 -26.75 -6.84 1.53
CA ALA A 369 -25.69 -5.84 1.61
C ALA A 369 -24.50 -6.21 0.70
N LYS A 370 -23.75 -5.19 0.26
CA LYS A 370 -22.61 -5.38 -0.64
C LYS A 370 -21.47 -6.08 0.11
N VAL A 371 -20.98 -7.18 -0.45
CA VAL A 371 -19.87 -7.96 0.10
C VAL A 371 -18.78 -8.15 -0.95
N CYS A 372 -17.53 -8.38 -0.51
CA CYS A 372 -16.46 -8.69 -1.46
C CYS A 372 -16.57 -10.14 -1.93
N ASP A 373 -15.94 -10.47 -3.06
CA ASP A 373 -16.09 -11.79 -3.69
C ASP A 373 -15.65 -12.94 -2.76
N HIS A 374 -14.61 -12.71 -1.94
CA HIS A 374 -14.18 -13.65 -0.91
C HIS A 374 -15.26 -13.89 0.16
N CYS A 375 -15.85 -12.82 0.70
CA CYS A 375 -16.90 -12.92 1.72
C CYS A 375 -18.18 -13.56 1.16
N TYR A 376 -18.51 -13.29 -0.09
CA TYR A 376 -19.67 -13.91 -0.76
C TYR A 376 -19.52 -15.43 -0.85
N THR A 377 -18.36 -15.92 -1.29
CA THR A 377 -18.06 -17.35 -1.38
C THR A 377 -18.12 -18.02 -0.01
N GLU A 378 -17.59 -17.37 1.01
CA GLU A 378 -17.52 -17.93 2.37
C GLU A 378 -18.89 -17.94 3.06
N LEU A 379 -19.66 -16.86 2.97
CA LEU A 379 -21.04 -16.80 3.46
C LEU A 379 -21.93 -17.84 2.79
N LYS A 380 -21.74 -18.09 1.48
CA LYS A 380 -22.48 -19.12 0.75
C LYS A 380 -22.16 -20.55 1.22
N LYS A 381 -20.92 -20.82 1.65
CA LYS A 381 -20.54 -22.11 2.24
C LYS A 381 -21.15 -22.32 3.62
N GLN A 382 -21.29 -21.25 4.41
CA GLN A 382 -21.81 -21.30 5.77
C GLN A 382 -23.34 -21.33 5.84
N GLY A 383 -24.03 -20.69 4.88
CA GLY A 383 -25.49 -20.63 4.81
C GLY A 383 -26.11 -21.70 3.92
N GLY A 384 -25.86 -22.98 4.22
CA GLY A 384 -26.47 -24.11 3.48
C GLY A 384 -27.99 -23.93 3.27
N ASP A 385 -28.42 -24.12 2.02
CA ASP A 385 -29.80 -24.05 1.50
C ASP A 385 -30.75 -23.08 2.21
N VAL A 386 -30.67 -21.79 1.88
CA VAL A 386 -31.84 -20.91 1.92
C VAL A 386 -32.39 -20.82 0.50
N ALA A 387 -33.61 -21.35 0.34
CA ALA A 387 -34.35 -21.53 -0.90
C ALA A 387 -34.21 -20.36 -1.89
N GLU A 388 -33.99 -20.73 -3.14
CA GLU A 388 -34.27 -19.93 -4.33
C GLU A 388 -35.61 -19.20 -4.20
N VAL A 389 -35.56 -17.88 -4.12
CA VAL A 389 -36.64 -17.04 -4.65
C VAL A 389 -36.12 -16.51 -5.96
N SER A 390 -36.67 -17.08 -7.05
CA SER A 390 -36.35 -16.72 -8.42
C SER A 390 -36.49 -15.21 -8.67
N PRO A 391 -35.57 -14.62 -9.45
CA PRO A 391 -35.76 -13.31 -10.06
C PRO A 391 -36.75 -13.44 -11.22
N GLU A 392 -37.77 -12.59 -11.29
CA GLU A 392 -38.51 -12.42 -12.55
C GLU A 392 -37.54 -12.01 -13.68
N ALA A 393 -37.60 -12.77 -14.77
CA ALA A 393 -36.79 -12.70 -15.99
C ALA A 393 -37.09 -11.40 -16.80
N SER A 394 -36.33 -10.91 -17.79
CA SER A 394 -35.43 -11.46 -18.83
C SER A 394 -34.88 -10.23 -19.65
N PRO A 395 -33.97 -10.34 -20.65
CA PRO A 395 -33.40 -11.55 -21.24
C PRO A 395 -31.87 -11.62 -21.32
N ARG A 396 -31.40 -12.87 -21.19
CA ARG A 396 -30.04 -13.33 -21.50
C ARG A 396 -29.84 -13.48 -23.00
N THR A 397 -28.65 -13.17 -23.49
CA THR A 397 -28.03 -13.92 -24.58
C THR A 397 -26.79 -14.64 -24.06
N LYS A 398 -26.74 -15.95 -24.27
CA LYS A 398 -25.65 -16.85 -23.90
C LYS A 398 -24.42 -16.58 -24.78
N ARG A 399 -23.21 -16.56 -24.21
CA ARG A 399 -22.04 -17.13 -24.89
C ARG A 399 -20.91 -17.53 -23.93
N VAL A 400 -20.65 -18.83 -24.00
CA VAL A 400 -19.44 -19.63 -23.75
C VAL A 400 -18.13 -18.88 -23.47
N SER A 401 -17.42 -19.40 -22.47
CA SER A 401 -16.05 -19.13 -22.05
C SER A 401 -15.00 -19.13 -23.16
N ARG A 402 -14.11 -18.12 -23.15
CA ARG A 402 -12.77 -18.08 -23.80
C ARG A 402 -11.96 -16.86 -23.29
N PRO A 403 -10.62 -16.77 -23.50
CA PRO A 403 -9.58 -16.68 -22.46
C PRO A 403 -9.00 -15.27 -22.19
N LEU A 404 -8.03 -15.20 -21.27
CA LEU A 404 -7.33 -14.03 -20.71
C LEU A 404 -6.50 -13.19 -21.72
N SER A 405 -7.09 -12.70 -22.82
CA SER A 405 -6.36 -11.89 -23.81
C SER A 405 -7.12 -10.68 -24.38
N ALA A 406 -8.07 -10.10 -23.64
CA ALA A 406 -8.93 -9.02 -24.16
C ALA A 406 -8.78 -7.64 -23.48
N VAL A 407 -7.64 -7.34 -22.84
CA VAL A 407 -7.35 -5.99 -22.32
C VAL A 407 -6.54 -5.13 -23.31
N PHE A 408 -6.00 -5.71 -24.38
CA PHE A 408 -5.31 -4.96 -25.43
C PHE A 408 -5.75 -5.45 -26.81
N GLN A 409 -6.79 -4.81 -27.36
CA GLN A 409 -7.03 -4.66 -28.80
C GLN A 409 -8.36 -3.90 -29.00
N ASN A 410 -8.28 -2.56 -29.01
CA ASN A 410 -9.20 -1.69 -29.75
C ASN A 410 -8.52 -0.33 -29.94
N ILE A 411 -7.48 -0.34 -30.76
CA ILE A 411 -6.91 0.84 -31.44
C ILE A 411 -6.58 0.32 -32.86
N HIS A 412 -7.45 0.49 -33.87
CA HIS A 412 -7.46 1.55 -34.90
C HIS A 412 -8.39 1.08 -36.07
N PRO A 413 -8.55 1.84 -37.17
CA PRO A 413 -9.30 3.08 -37.39
C PRO A 413 -10.46 2.86 -38.42
N PRO A 414 -11.30 3.85 -38.76
CA PRO A 414 -11.97 3.81 -40.05
C PRO A 414 -11.44 4.94 -40.96
N SER A 415 -10.66 4.54 -41.96
CA SER A 415 -10.50 5.30 -43.20
C SER A 415 -11.81 5.26 -43.98
N LEU A 416 -12.23 6.38 -44.57
CA LEU A 416 -12.61 6.47 -45.99
C LEU A 416 -13.05 7.92 -46.31
N TRP A 417 -12.21 8.62 -47.07
CA TRP A 417 -12.66 9.68 -47.99
C TRP A 417 -11.96 9.52 -49.34
N LYS A 418 -12.76 9.38 -50.41
CA LYS A 418 -12.65 9.97 -51.76
C LYS A 418 -13.67 9.24 -52.67
N GLN A 419 -14.56 9.87 -53.45
CA GLN A 419 -14.82 11.28 -53.78
C GLN A 419 -16.27 11.45 -54.28
N ARG A 420 -16.85 12.65 -54.09
CA ARG A 420 -17.29 13.49 -55.24
C ARG A 420 -17.37 14.96 -54.81
N LYS A 421 -16.95 15.85 -55.73
CA LYS A 421 -17.06 17.33 -55.72
C LYS A 421 -18.47 17.75 -55.24
N THR A 422 -18.71 18.88 -54.56
CA THR A 422 -18.71 20.26 -55.11
C THR A 422 -19.04 21.27 -53.98
N THR A 423 -18.38 22.45 -54.03
CA THR A 423 -18.76 23.81 -53.54
C THR A 423 -19.54 24.04 -52.23
N ALA A 424 -18.95 24.96 -51.44
CA ALA A 424 -19.51 25.62 -50.27
C ALA A 424 -20.74 26.49 -50.57
N THR A 425 -21.68 26.55 -49.62
CA THR A 425 -22.54 27.71 -49.36
C THR A 425 -22.91 27.77 -47.88
N LEU A 426 -22.79 28.97 -47.30
CA LEU A 426 -23.41 29.42 -46.05
C LEU A 426 -24.86 28.93 -45.91
N ASN A 427 -25.30 28.60 -44.69
CA ASN A 427 -26.50 29.21 -44.09
C ASN A 427 -26.71 28.87 -42.60
N GLN A 428 -27.47 29.76 -41.98
CA GLN A 428 -27.74 29.99 -40.56
C GLN A 428 -28.69 28.96 -39.90
N ILE A 429 -28.47 28.75 -38.58
CA ILE A 429 -29.37 28.59 -37.38
C ILE A 429 -30.84 28.12 -37.61
N PRO A 430 -31.43 27.28 -36.70
CA PRO A 430 -32.15 27.85 -35.54
C PRO A 430 -31.93 27.14 -34.19
N MET A 431 -32.05 27.94 -33.14
CA MET A 431 -32.18 27.57 -31.73
C MET A 431 -33.45 26.77 -31.45
N GLU A 432 -33.39 25.88 -30.45
CA GLU A 432 -34.45 25.69 -29.43
C GLU A 432 -33.82 25.10 -28.15
N ALA A 433 -34.21 25.65 -26.99
CA ALA A 433 -33.61 25.54 -25.66
C ALA A 433 -33.95 24.18 -24.96
N GLU A 434 -33.28 23.68 -23.91
CA GLU A 434 -33.07 24.30 -22.59
C GLU A 434 -31.90 23.65 -21.81
N GLY A 435 -31.14 24.48 -21.10
CA GLY A 435 -30.05 24.11 -20.19
C GLY A 435 -28.76 24.88 -20.48
N SER A 436 -28.59 26.08 -19.90
CA SER A 436 -27.38 26.88 -20.12
C SER A 436 -26.17 26.22 -19.45
N THR A 437 -25.39 25.48 -20.22
CA THR A 437 -24.05 25.05 -19.81
C THR A 437 -23.09 26.20 -20.09
N THR A 438 -22.63 26.88 -19.05
CA THR A 438 -21.60 27.92 -19.20
C THR A 438 -20.24 27.35 -18.85
N SER A 439 -19.28 27.55 -19.75
CA SER A 439 -17.89 27.14 -19.58
C SER A 439 -16.98 28.35 -19.68
N GLY A 440 -15.92 28.40 -18.86
CA GLY A 440 -15.05 29.56 -18.81
C GLY A 440 -13.90 29.41 -17.84
N THR A 441 -12.93 30.31 -17.96
CA THR A 441 -11.76 30.36 -17.08
C THR A 441 -12.02 31.30 -15.91
N LEU A 442 -11.81 30.83 -14.68
CA LEU A 442 -12.00 31.62 -13.47
C LEU A 442 -10.78 31.51 -12.56
N HIS A 443 -10.57 32.55 -11.74
CA HIS A 443 -9.56 32.53 -10.69
C HIS A 443 -10.18 32.11 -9.36
N ARG A 444 -9.59 31.14 -8.67
CA ARG A 444 -10.08 30.62 -7.38
C ARG A 444 -9.11 30.88 -6.24
N CYS A 445 -9.63 31.33 -5.10
CA CYS A 445 -8.92 31.41 -3.82
C CYS A 445 -9.66 30.63 -2.71
N LYS A 446 -8.92 29.87 -1.88
CA LYS A 446 -9.46 29.12 -0.72
C LYS A 446 -8.95 29.75 0.58
N ARG A 447 -9.84 30.49 1.26
CA ARG A 447 -9.60 31.27 2.51
C ARG A 447 -8.63 32.44 2.29
N SER A 448 -8.74 33.51 3.09
CA SER A 448 -8.21 34.88 2.89
C SER A 448 -6.69 35.08 2.70
N LYS A 449 -6.05 34.28 1.83
CA LYS A 449 -4.67 34.45 1.38
C LYS A 449 -4.69 34.95 -0.07
N LYS A 450 -3.84 35.92 -0.42
CA LYS A 450 -3.84 36.66 -1.70
C LYS A 450 -3.48 35.83 -2.97
N ASN A 451 -3.42 34.49 -2.89
CA ASN A 451 -2.92 33.66 -3.99
C ASN A 451 -4.07 33.09 -4.83
N TRP A 452 -4.32 33.71 -5.99
CA TRP A 452 -5.31 33.28 -6.96
C TRP A 452 -4.76 32.19 -7.88
N LYS A 453 -5.53 31.10 -8.10
CA LYS A 453 -5.19 30.05 -9.08
C LYS A 453 -6.16 30.09 -10.25
N ARG A 454 -5.64 30.22 -11.48
CA ARG A 454 -6.42 30.19 -12.73
C ARG A 454 -6.80 28.74 -13.06
N LEU A 455 -8.09 28.48 -13.27
CA LEU A 455 -8.63 27.15 -13.51
C LEU A 455 -9.79 27.25 -14.51
N TRP A 456 -9.96 26.24 -15.36
CA TRP A 456 -11.09 26.16 -16.29
C TRP A 456 -12.25 25.40 -15.65
N PHE A 457 -13.46 25.94 -15.77
CA PHE A 457 -14.65 25.38 -15.13
C PHE A 457 -15.77 25.17 -16.15
N LEU A 458 -16.49 24.07 -15.94
CA LEU A 458 -17.73 23.75 -16.63
C LEU A 458 -18.84 23.75 -15.58
N VAL A 459 -19.75 24.72 -15.67
CA VAL A 459 -20.90 24.79 -14.76
C VAL A 459 -22.08 24.13 -15.45
N LYS A 460 -22.60 23.09 -14.82
CA LYS A 460 -23.85 22.45 -15.21
C LYS A 460 -24.88 22.76 -14.14
N ASP A 461 -25.98 23.37 -14.59
CA ASP A 461 -27.17 23.78 -13.83
C ASP A 461 -27.05 25.10 -13.05
N LYS A 462 -28.10 25.94 -13.16
CA LYS A 462 -28.23 27.22 -12.44
C LYS A 462 -28.63 26.95 -10.98
N LEU A 463 -27.92 27.56 -10.03
CA LEU A 463 -28.33 27.64 -8.62
C LEU A 463 -29.21 28.90 -8.43
N PRO A 464 -30.12 28.93 -7.43
CA PRO A 464 -30.98 30.08 -7.19
C PRO A 464 -30.17 31.31 -6.73
N GLU A 465 -30.51 32.46 -7.29
CA GLU A 465 -29.84 33.76 -7.09
C GLU A 465 -29.80 34.17 -5.61
N GLY A 466 -28.61 34.49 -5.11
CA GLY A 466 -28.40 35.17 -3.83
C GLY A 466 -28.13 36.67 -4.04
N PRO A 467 -28.27 37.51 -3.01
CA PRO A 467 -28.21 38.97 -3.18
C PRO A 467 -26.82 39.39 -3.70
N ALA A 468 -26.81 40.10 -4.83
CA ALA A 468 -25.64 40.70 -5.41
C ALA A 468 -25.14 41.83 -4.49
N GLY A 469 -23.96 41.63 -3.89
CA GLY A 469 -23.22 42.73 -3.27
C GLY A 469 -22.51 43.52 -4.36
N GLU A 470 -22.76 44.83 -4.42
CA GLU A 470 -22.03 45.77 -5.26
C GLU A 470 -20.57 45.89 -4.75
N ASP A 471 -19.71 44.98 -5.17
CA ASP A 471 -18.26 45.11 -5.01
C ASP A 471 -17.59 45.10 -6.39
N ALA A 472 -16.89 46.19 -6.71
CA ALA A 472 -16.32 46.54 -8.01
C ALA A 472 -15.15 45.64 -8.51
N ASN A 473 -15.10 44.38 -8.11
CA ASN A 473 -13.95 43.50 -8.32
C ASN A 473 -14.26 42.14 -8.98
N ASN A 474 -15.47 41.94 -9.52
CA ASN A 474 -15.90 40.73 -10.22
C ASN A 474 -15.66 39.43 -9.43
N ALA A 475 -15.70 39.51 -8.11
CA ALA A 475 -15.41 38.40 -7.21
C ALA A 475 -16.69 37.96 -6.49
N PHE A 476 -16.99 36.67 -6.52
CA PHE A 476 -18.18 36.08 -5.91
C PHE A 476 -17.82 34.93 -4.95
N PRO A 477 -18.32 34.95 -3.70
CA PRO A 477 -18.04 33.93 -2.71
C PRO A 477 -19.00 32.73 -2.83
N LEU A 478 -18.45 31.51 -2.78
CA LEU A 478 -19.22 30.27 -2.67
C LEU A 478 -19.25 29.79 -1.21
N TYR A 479 -20.45 29.63 -0.68
CA TYR A 479 -20.69 29.15 0.68
C TYR A 479 -21.15 27.69 0.68
N GLN A 480 -20.64 26.90 1.64
CA GLN A 480 -21.15 25.56 1.92
C GLN A 480 -21.58 25.51 3.38
N LYS A 481 -22.86 25.20 3.64
CA LYS A 481 -23.46 25.15 4.99
C LYS A 481 -23.15 26.41 5.84
N LYS A 482 -23.34 27.59 5.24
CA LYS A 482 -23.09 28.93 5.85
C LYS A 482 -21.63 29.24 6.21
N SER A 483 -20.68 28.38 5.83
CA SER A 483 -19.24 28.64 5.93
C SER A 483 -18.68 29.01 4.56
N LEU A 484 -17.85 30.06 4.47
CA LEU A 484 -17.20 30.43 3.21
C LEU A 484 -16.27 29.29 2.76
N TYR A 485 -16.58 28.70 1.60
CA TYR A 485 -15.83 27.57 1.06
C TYR A 485 -14.69 28.05 0.16
N CYS A 486 -14.98 28.95 -0.80
CA CYS A 486 -13.99 29.59 -1.67
C CYS A 486 -14.53 30.86 -2.34
N THR A 487 -13.65 31.72 -2.81
CA THR A 487 -14.02 32.92 -3.60
C THR A 487 -13.53 32.75 -5.03
N PHE A 488 -14.37 33.08 -5.99
CA PHE A 488 -14.06 33.08 -7.42
C PHE A 488 -13.97 34.51 -7.93
N LYS A 489 -13.13 34.76 -8.93
CA LYS A 489 -13.04 36.04 -9.64
C LYS A 489 -13.09 35.80 -11.14
N ALA A 490 -14.00 36.48 -11.82
CA ALA A 490 -14.12 36.49 -13.28
C ALA A 490 -13.18 37.53 -13.90
N GLU A 491 -12.78 37.29 -15.15
CA GLU A 491 -11.81 38.15 -15.86
C GLU A 491 -12.43 39.47 -16.36
N ASP A 492 -13.74 39.49 -16.61
CA ASP A 492 -14.48 40.67 -17.07
C ASP A 492 -15.93 40.67 -16.53
N ASN A 493 -16.61 41.82 -16.58
CA ASN A 493 -17.98 41.99 -16.05
C ASN A 493 -19.02 41.11 -16.76
N SER A 494 -18.83 40.84 -18.06
CA SER A 494 -19.74 40.01 -18.85
C SER A 494 -19.64 38.52 -18.52
N SER A 495 -18.43 38.10 -18.11
CA SER A 495 -18.11 36.76 -17.62
C SER A 495 -18.55 36.61 -16.16
N ALA A 496 -18.48 37.69 -15.36
CA ALA A 496 -18.99 37.73 -13.99
C ALA A 496 -20.51 37.54 -13.96
N GLN A 497 -21.28 38.31 -14.75
CA GLN A 497 -22.74 38.19 -14.85
C GLN A 497 -23.23 36.84 -15.39
N ARG A 498 -22.40 36.10 -16.16
CA ARG A 498 -22.71 34.75 -16.64
C ARG A 498 -22.33 33.64 -15.66
N SER A 499 -21.50 33.94 -14.66
CA SER A 499 -20.93 32.95 -13.72
C SER A 499 -21.54 33.02 -12.32
N VAL A 500 -22.08 34.19 -11.93
CA VAL A 500 -23.03 34.35 -10.81
C VAL A 500 -24.34 33.67 -11.21
#